data_AF-A0A1X6MNR0-F1
#
_entry.id   AF-A0A1X6MNR0-F1
#
_cell.length_a   1.000
_cell.length_b   1.000
_cell.length_c   1.000
_cell.angle_alpha   90.00
_cell.angle_beta   90.00
_cell.angle_gamma   90.00
#
_symmetry.space_group_name_H-M   'P 1'
#
loop_
_entity.id
_entity.type
_entity.pdbx_description
1 polymer ?
#
loop_
_entity_poly.entity_id
_entity_poly.type
_entity_poly.pdbx_seq_one_letter_code
_entity_poly.pdbx_strand_id
1 'polypeptide(L)'
;MAPALTHPTGVNFIDEQRPVNTDAATYYGGQEQFSRSRTYSASFAHGYNPKRAAFDNDWVRRQRRMSHDEKSTGPRRFLIDVEETIRVILEQEDTDGDFQISVTDAGPKLMSLGTATSNGFKTFDIRGTYMLSNLLQELALARDHGRKRIVLDEARLTENPVDRLSRMIKNSFWHALTRRIDGDGLEIICADPKNRTGRVNPRIYVPHGEPAMAEYYRRVAAEKPHLNLDVQVLPATPDDPHFVKSLNHKPGILALAMNEVSDGKGGKTLKGIPFVVPGARFNEVALKAAIYVAVGVPTLDFDTLLLLLLHYTGPMCMVLLCEYITLHPDYMPEKGTVGVYVRRLLEEMASKARVMAGSHGNGSSIWAVLASADRAG
;
A
#
# COMPACT_ATOMS: atom_id res chain seq x y z
N MET A 1 -47.07 6.53 -26.56
CA MET A 1 -45.59 6.44 -26.58
C MET A 1 -45.07 7.21 -25.38
N ALA A 2 -44.29 6.59 -24.50
CA ALA A 2 -43.69 7.28 -23.36
C ALA A 2 -42.61 8.27 -23.86
N PRO A 3 -42.50 9.47 -23.26
CA PRO A 3 -41.53 10.47 -23.72
C PRO A 3 -40.10 10.01 -23.44
N ALA A 4 -39.20 10.24 -24.39
CA ALA A 4 -37.78 9.94 -24.25
C ALA A 4 -37.14 10.86 -23.19
N LEU A 5 -36.57 10.28 -22.14
CA LEU A 5 -35.81 10.99 -21.11
C LEU A 5 -34.46 11.41 -21.68
N THR A 6 -34.30 12.69 -22.01
CA THR A 6 -33.00 13.29 -22.34
C THR A 6 -32.21 13.53 -21.06
N HIS A 7 -31.13 12.77 -20.85
CA HIS A 7 -30.15 12.98 -19.78
C HIS A 7 -28.99 13.86 -20.27
N PRO A 8 -28.34 14.65 -19.39
CA PRO A 8 -27.15 15.42 -19.77
C PRO A 8 -26.03 14.50 -20.26
N THR A 9 -25.35 14.89 -21.33
CA THR A 9 -24.17 14.19 -21.85
C THR A 9 -23.03 14.25 -20.82
N GLY A 10 -22.70 13.11 -20.19
CA GLY A 10 -21.61 12.99 -19.22
C GLY A 10 -21.98 12.33 -17.87
N VAL A 11 -23.25 12.00 -17.63
CA VAL A 11 -23.68 11.34 -16.38
C VAL A 11 -23.51 9.83 -16.49
N ASN A 12 -22.56 9.27 -15.74
CA ASN A 12 -22.42 7.82 -15.61
C ASN A 12 -23.36 7.31 -14.52
N PHE A 13 -24.25 6.40 -14.92
CA PHE A 13 -25.21 5.76 -14.01
C PHE A 13 -24.53 4.68 -13.16
N ILE A 14 -25.06 4.45 -11.96
CA ILE A 14 -24.61 3.38 -11.08
C ILE A 14 -24.80 2.04 -11.81
N ASP A 15 -23.68 1.37 -12.10
CA ASP A 15 -23.64 0.04 -12.70
C ASP A 15 -23.92 -1.02 -11.62
N GLU A 16 -24.90 -1.89 -11.86
CA GLU A 16 -25.36 -2.88 -10.87
C GLU A 16 -24.37 -4.04 -10.68
N GLN A 17 -23.41 -4.22 -11.59
CA GLN A 17 -22.53 -5.41 -11.64
C GLN A 17 -21.08 -5.19 -11.14
N ARG A 18 -20.78 -4.10 -10.41
CA ARG A 18 -19.42 -3.91 -9.88
C ARG A 18 -19.15 -4.85 -8.70
N PRO A 19 -17.99 -5.54 -8.67
CA PRO A 19 -17.61 -6.32 -7.50
C PRO A 19 -17.46 -5.38 -6.31
N VAL A 20 -18.07 -5.74 -5.18
CA VAL A 20 -18.08 -4.87 -3.99
C VAL A 20 -16.68 -4.77 -3.36
N ASN A 21 -15.92 -5.86 -3.32
CA ASN A 21 -14.64 -5.92 -2.61
C ASN A 21 -13.43 -5.72 -3.55
N THR A 22 -13.52 -4.82 -4.53
CA THR A 22 -12.34 -4.44 -5.34
C THR A 22 -11.33 -3.60 -4.56
N ASP A 23 -10.18 -3.34 -5.17
CA ASP A 23 -9.26 -2.33 -4.68
C ASP A 23 -9.93 -0.93 -4.61
N ALA A 24 -9.47 -0.11 -3.67
CA ALA A 24 -9.97 1.24 -3.41
C ALA A 24 -9.80 2.15 -4.63
N ALA A 25 -8.68 2.04 -5.35
CA ALA A 25 -8.45 2.84 -6.56
C ALA A 25 -9.43 2.46 -7.68
N THR A 26 -9.86 1.20 -7.75
CA THR A 26 -10.89 0.79 -8.72
C THR A 26 -12.28 1.26 -8.31
N TYR A 27 -12.60 1.16 -7.02
CA TYR A 27 -13.93 1.50 -6.52
C TYR A 27 -14.17 3.01 -6.47
N TYR A 28 -13.19 3.77 -5.95
CA TYR A 28 -13.23 5.22 -5.82
C TYR A 28 -12.52 5.96 -6.94
N GLY A 29 -11.91 5.31 -7.93
CA GLY A 29 -11.20 5.97 -9.04
C GLY A 29 -12.06 6.31 -10.26
N GLY A 30 -13.34 5.91 -10.30
CA GLY A 30 -14.24 6.16 -11.44
C GLY A 30 -14.69 7.61 -11.64
N GLN A 31 -15.68 7.88 -12.48
CA GLN A 31 -16.34 9.21 -12.48
C GLN A 31 -17.25 9.35 -11.24
N GLU A 32 -17.56 10.58 -10.81
CA GLU A 32 -18.55 10.79 -9.74
C GLU A 32 -19.87 10.11 -10.11
N GLN A 33 -20.37 9.24 -9.23
CA GLN A 33 -21.56 8.46 -9.49
C GLN A 33 -22.80 9.22 -9.02
N PHE A 34 -23.77 9.38 -9.92
CA PHE A 34 -25.07 9.97 -9.62
C PHE A 34 -26.14 8.88 -9.63
N SER A 35 -26.99 8.83 -8.60
CA SER A 35 -28.08 7.87 -8.54
C SER A 35 -29.18 8.22 -9.56
N ARG A 36 -29.78 7.21 -10.21
CA ARG A 36 -30.97 7.40 -11.03
C ARG A 36 -32.17 7.63 -10.12
N SER A 37 -32.71 8.86 -10.08
CA SER A 37 -34.16 9.07 -10.23
C SER A 37 -34.54 10.54 -10.36
N ARG A 38 -35.09 10.86 -11.55
CA ARG A 38 -35.74 12.11 -12.00
C ARG A 38 -34.79 13.22 -12.43
N THR A 39 -35.05 13.74 -13.63
CA THR A 39 -34.62 15.05 -14.11
C THR A 39 -34.62 16.03 -12.94
N TYR A 40 -33.53 16.78 -12.76
CA TYR A 40 -33.42 17.88 -11.81
C TYR A 40 -34.64 18.80 -11.94
N SER A 41 -35.72 18.50 -11.22
CA SER A 41 -36.79 19.44 -10.97
C SER A 41 -36.19 20.53 -10.08
N ALA A 42 -36.62 21.78 -10.27
CA ALA A 42 -36.10 23.01 -9.68
C ALA A 42 -36.09 23.09 -8.14
N SER A 43 -36.17 21.96 -7.42
CA SER A 43 -35.97 21.85 -5.98
C SER A 43 -34.52 22.05 -5.52
N PHE A 44 -33.56 22.22 -6.44
CA PHE A 44 -32.18 22.64 -6.12
C PHE A 44 -31.97 24.16 -6.16
N ALA A 45 -32.95 24.94 -6.62
CA ALA A 45 -32.87 26.41 -6.65
C ALA A 45 -33.09 27.05 -5.27
N HIS A 46 -33.59 26.29 -4.30
CA HIS A 46 -33.60 26.66 -2.89
C HIS A 46 -32.69 25.69 -2.17
N GLY A 47 -31.71 26.24 -1.45
CA GLY A 47 -30.56 25.54 -0.90
C GLY A 47 -30.85 24.10 -0.52
N TYR A 48 -30.08 23.18 -1.11
CA TYR A 48 -30.00 21.79 -0.71
C TYR A 48 -29.71 21.73 0.79
N ASN A 49 -30.77 21.69 1.57
CA ASN A 49 -30.75 21.33 2.97
C ASN A 49 -31.33 19.92 2.95
N PRO A 50 -30.51 18.87 2.74
CA PRO A 50 -30.99 17.52 3.00
C PRO A 50 -31.48 17.62 4.41
N LYS A 51 -32.79 17.44 4.66
CA LYS A 51 -33.38 17.63 5.99
C LYS A 51 -32.36 17.05 6.96
N ARG A 52 -31.69 17.93 7.74
CA ARG A 52 -30.76 17.53 8.80
C ARG A 52 -31.42 16.30 9.38
N ALA A 53 -30.81 15.12 9.30
CA ALA A 53 -31.44 13.92 9.83
C ALA A 53 -31.73 14.24 11.29
N ALA A 54 -32.97 14.63 11.62
CA ALA A 54 -33.29 15.61 12.65
C ALA A 54 -32.20 15.77 13.75
N PHE A 55 -31.19 16.61 13.49
CA PHE A 55 -30.13 16.91 14.45
C PHE A 55 -30.42 18.23 15.19
N ASP A 56 -31.50 18.93 14.82
CA ASP A 56 -32.04 20.02 15.63
C ASP A 56 -32.94 19.43 16.73
N ASN A 57 -32.42 19.46 17.96
CA ASN A 57 -33.12 19.32 19.24
C ASN A 57 -33.51 17.93 19.76
N ASP A 58 -33.31 16.84 19.02
CA ASP A 58 -33.49 15.49 19.58
C ASP A 58 -32.14 14.81 19.82
N TRP A 59 -31.44 15.23 20.89
CA TRP A 59 -30.51 14.37 21.65
C TRP A 59 -31.24 13.19 22.32
N VAL A 60 -32.29 12.68 21.70
CA VAL A 60 -32.83 11.36 22.03
C VAL A 60 -31.72 10.41 21.66
N ARG A 61 -30.91 10.04 22.66
CA ARG A 61 -29.97 8.92 22.62
C ARG A 61 -30.77 7.69 22.23
N ARG A 62 -30.97 7.49 20.93
CA ARG A 62 -31.65 6.31 20.40
C ARG A 62 -30.76 5.14 20.79
N GLN A 63 -31.18 4.44 21.84
CA GLN A 63 -30.44 3.29 22.31
C GLN A 63 -30.37 2.26 21.18
N ARG A 64 -29.18 1.70 21.00
CA ARG A 64 -28.96 0.61 20.05
C ARG A 64 -29.97 -0.49 20.31
N ARG A 65 -30.81 -0.80 19.32
CA ARG A 65 -31.72 -1.95 19.40
C ARG A 65 -30.89 -3.23 19.34
N MET A 66 -31.09 -4.11 20.31
CA MET A 66 -30.43 -5.42 20.42
C MET A 66 -31.19 -6.54 19.69
N SER A 67 -32.33 -6.23 19.08
CA SER A 67 -33.13 -7.18 18.30
C SER A 67 -32.47 -7.47 16.95
N HIS A 68 -32.76 -8.65 16.39
CA HIS A 68 -32.46 -8.93 14.99
C HIS A 68 -33.26 -7.98 14.09
N ASP A 69 -32.59 -7.41 13.09
CA ASP A 69 -33.26 -6.64 12.05
C ASP A 69 -33.84 -7.57 10.99
N GLU A 70 -34.84 -7.06 10.28
CA GLU A 70 -35.38 -7.71 9.10
C GLU A 70 -34.26 -7.90 8.05
N LYS A 71 -34.06 -9.14 7.62
CA LYS A 71 -33.07 -9.46 6.58
C LYS A 71 -33.47 -8.75 5.30
N SER A 72 -32.63 -7.83 4.83
CA SER A 72 -32.86 -7.07 3.60
C SER A 72 -33.05 -8.01 2.41
N THR A 73 -34.06 -7.72 1.58
CA THR A 73 -34.38 -8.50 0.37
C THR A 73 -33.36 -8.27 -0.77
N GLY A 74 -32.46 -7.28 -0.63
CA GLY A 74 -31.43 -6.98 -1.62
C GLY A 74 -30.24 -6.18 -1.06
N PRO A 75 -29.17 -6.00 -1.86
CA PRO A 75 -27.96 -5.28 -1.45
C PRO A 75 -28.28 -3.81 -1.19
N ARG A 76 -27.97 -3.32 0.01
CA ARG A 76 -28.20 -1.92 0.39
C ARG A 76 -26.99 -1.06 0.03
N ARG A 77 -27.27 0.15 -0.45
CA ARG A 77 -26.27 1.18 -0.76
C ARG A 77 -26.63 2.48 -0.06
N PHE A 78 -25.61 3.22 0.35
CA PHE A 78 -25.72 4.50 1.04
C PHE A 78 -25.20 5.62 0.15
N LEU A 79 -25.89 6.75 0.14
CA LEU A 79 -25.41 7.98 -0.48
C LEU A 79 -24.83 8.86 0.62
N ILE A 80 -23.53 9.14 0.54
CA ILE A 80 -22.79 9.74 1.65
C ILE A 80 -22.04 10.98 1.17
N ASP A 81 -22.11 12.05 1.97
CA ASP A 81 -21.24 13.22 1.85
C ASP A 81 -20.00 12.97 2.74
N VAL A 82 -18.83 12.91 2.12
CA VAL A 82 -17.63 12.33 2.75
C VAL A 82 -17.16 13.15 3.93
N GLU A 83 -16.93 14.45 3.74
CA GLU A 83 -16.37 15.33 4.79
C GLU A 83 -17.36 15.53 5.94
N GLU A 84 -18.64 15.75 5.64
CA GLU A 84 -19.64 15.94 6.67
C GLU A 84 -19.83 14.67 7.50
N THR A 85 -19.82 13.49 6.86
CA THR A 85 -19.98 12.23 7.58
C THR A 85 -18.74 11.90 8.42
N ILE A 86 -17.53 12.21 7.95
CA ILE A 86 -16.29 12.10 8.76
C ILE A 86 -16.40 12.97 10.01
N ARG A 87 -16.82 14.22 9.85
CA ARG A 87 -16.98 15.14 10.99
C ARG A 87 -17.98 14.58 12.01
N VAL A 88 -19.17 14.19 11.56
CA VAL A 88 -20.25 13.72 12.44
C VAL A 88 -19.88 12.41 13.12
N ILE A 89 -19.25 11.46 12.40
CA ILE A 89 -18.90 10.17 13.00
C ILE A 89 -17.82 10.31 14.07
N LEU A 90 -16.83 11.18 13.85
CA LEU A 90 -15.78 11.45 14.84
C LEU A 90 -16.36 12.19 16.04
N GLU A 91 -17.15 13.25 15.83
CA GLU A 91 -17.79 14.00 16.93
C GLU A 91 -18.69 13.11 17.82
N GLN A 92 -19.28 12.07 17.23
CA GLN A 92 -20.18 11.16 17.94
C GLN A 92 -19.50 9.94 18.58
N GLU A 93 -18.53 9.34 17.88
CA GLU A 93 -17.99 8.00 18.22
C GLU A 93 -16.55 8.01 18.69
N ASP A 94 -15.75 9.02 18.37
CA ASP A 94 -14.35 9.18 18.82
C ASP A 94 -14.34 10.00 20.11
N THR A 95 -14.14 9.33 21.25
CA THR A 95 -14.26 9.94 22.58
C THR A 95 -12.94 10.37 23.19
N ASP A 96 -11.81 9.91 22.65
CA ASP A 96 -10.46 10.25 23.10
C ASP A 96 -9.69 11.14 22.10
N GLY A 97 -10.24 11.40 20.92
CA GLY A 97 -9.73 12.32 19.91
C GLY A 97 -8.56 11.77 19.09
N ASP A 98 -8.43 10.44 19.01
CA ASP A 98 -7.32 9.77 18.33
C ASP A 98 -7.60 9.48 16.83
N PHE A 99 -8.75 9.93 16.31
CA PHE A 99 -9.26 9.70 14.96
C PHE A 99 -9.52 8.23 14.63
N GLN A 100 -9.79 7.41 15.64
CA GLN A 100 -10.18 6.01 15.49
C GLN A 100 -11.53 5.75 16.17
N ILE A 101 -12.16 4.64 15.78
CA ILE A 101 -13.38 4.17 16.43
C ILE A 101 -13.09 2.77 16.94
N SER A 102 -13.02 2.65 18.26
CA SER A 102 -12.59 1.46 18.98
C SER A 102 -13.69 0.95 19.93
N VAL A 103 -13.42 -0.17 20.59
CA VAL A 103 -14.32 -0.74 21.60
C VAL A 103 -14.28 0.03 22.92
N THR A 104 -13.22 0.80 23.17
CA THR A 104 -13.05 1.62 24.37
C THR A 104 -13.82 2.94 24.28
N ASP A 105 -14.17 3.35 23.06
CA ASP A 105 -14.97 4.55 22.86
C ASP A 105 -16.38 4.43 23.42
N ALA A 106 -16.84 5.48 24.10
CA ALA A 106 -18.15 5.49 24.77
C ALA A 106 -19.31 6.02 23.91
N GLY A 107 -19.10 6.21 22.60
CA GLY A 107 -20.14 6.62 21.66
C GLY A 107 -21.35 5.67 21.58
N PRO A 108 -22.48 6.11 20.99
CA PRO A 108 -23.73 5.34 20.94
C PRO A 108 -23.67 4.09 20.05
N LYS A 109 -22.59 3.90 19.27
CA LYS A 109 -22.38 2.76 18.35
C LYS A 109 -23.51 2.61 17.34
N LEU A 110 -24.05 3.73 16.88
CA LEU A 110 -25.19 3.79 15.98
C LEU A 110 -25.16 5.06 15.14
N MET A 111 -25.24 4.93 13.81
CA MET A 111 -25.35 6.07 12.89
C MET A 111 -26.36 5.78 11.78
N SER A 112 -27.26 6.73 11.52
CA SER A 112 -28.23 6.64 10.42
C SER A 112 -27.63 7.22 9.13
N LEU A 113 -27.55 6.42 8.07
CA LEU A 113 -27.12 6.87 6.73
C LEU A 113 -28.27 6.90 5.73
N GLY A 114 -28.25 7.87 4.83
CA GLY A 114 -29.20 7.99 3.73
C GLY A 114 -29.02 6.87 2.69
N THR A 115 -30.11 6.20 2.32
CA THR A 115 -30.08 5.11 1.32
C THR A 115 -30.02 5.68 -0.11
N ALA A 116 -29.18 5.09 -0.96
CA ALA A 116 -28.98 5.55 -2.33
C ALA A 116 -30.24 5.40 -3.20
N THR A 117 -31.03 4.35 -2.98
CA THR A 117 -32.31 4.09 -3.70
C THR A 117 -33.38 5.13 -3.41
N SER A 118 -33.31 5.79 -2.26
CA SER A 118 -34.21 6.89 -1.91
C SER A 118 -33.56 8.26 -2.09
N ASN A 119 -32.40 8.35 -2.76
CA ASN A 119 -31.63 9.59 -2.87
C ASN A 119 -31.39 10.28 -1.51
N GLY A 120 -31.18 9.48 -0.46
CA GLY A 120 -30.97 9.96 0.91
C GLY A 120 -32.24 10.30 1.72
N PHE A 121 -33.45 10.22 1.15
CA PHE A 121 -34.69 10.54 1.88
C PHE A 121 -35.05 9.53 2.97
N LYS A 122 -34.77 8.25 2.75
CA LYS A 122 -34.92 7.19 3.74
C LYS A 122 -33.54 6.87 4.31
N THR A 123 -33.44 6.86 5.63
CA THR A 123 -32.23 6.48 6.33
C THR A 123 -32.27 5.01 6.77
N PHE A 124 -31.10 4.44 7.01
CA PHE A 124 -30.94 3.15 7.64
C PHE A 124 -29.77 3.18 8.63
N ASP A 125 -29.92 2.41 9.70
CA ASP A 125 -29.07 2.47 10.89
C ASP A 125 -27.90 1.48 10.79
N ILE A 126 -26.69 2.01 10.69
CA ILE A 126 -25.44 1.24 10.84
C ILE A 126 -25.12 1.13 12.32
N ARG A 127 -24.84 -0.09 12.78
CA ARG A 127 -24.71 -0.39 14.22
C ARG A 127 -23.43 -1.14 14.53
N GLY A 128 -22.90 -0.83 15.71
CA GLY A 128 -21.73 -1.50 16.28
C GLY A 128 -20.43 -0.87 15.83
N THR A 129 -19.43 -1.00 16.70
CA THR A 129 -18.09 -0.43 16.52
C THR A 129 -17.45 -0.83 15.20
N TYR A 130 -17.57 -2.12 14.81
CA TYR A 130 -16.89 -2.63 13.62
C TYR A 130 -17.36 -1.96 12.32
N MET A 131 -18.69 -1.88 12.09
CA MET A 131 -19.21 -1.25 10.88
C MET A 131 -18.94 0.25 10.85
N LEU A 132 -18.95 0.92 12.01
CA LEU A 132 -18.65 2.35 12.11
C LEU A 132 -17.16 2.64 11.88
N SER A 133 -16.28 1.81 12.43
CA SER A 133 -14.84 1.86 12.17
C SER A 133 -14.54 1.62 10.68
N ASN A 134 -15.19 0.63 10.07
CA ASN A 134 -15.09 0.39 8.62
C ASN A 134 -15.61 1.58 7.81
N LEU A 135 -16.72 2.21 8.23
CA LEU A 135 -17.26 3.40 7.58
C LEU A 135 -16.24 4.55 7.60
N LEU A 136 -15.64 4.84 8.77
CA LEU A 136 -14.60 5.85 8.87
C LEU A 136 -13.41 5.56 7.94
N GLN A 137 -12.96 4.30 7.88
CA GLN A 137 -11.88 3.88 6.97
C GLN A 137 -12.25 4.06 5.48
N GLU A 138 -13.46 3.66 5.07
CA GLU A 138 -13.92 3.84 3.68
C GLU A 138 -14.05 5.32 3.31
N LEU A 139 -14.49 6.16 4.25
CA LEU A 139 -14.56 7.60 4.05
C LEU A 139 -13.17 8.23 3.91
N ALA A 140 -12.20 7.79 4.72
CA ALA A 140 -10.81 8.23 4.59
C ALA A 140 -10.23 7.85 3.21
N LEU A 141 -10.45 6.61 2.75
CA LEU A 141 -10.02 6.19 1.41
C LEU A 141 -10.70 7.01 0.30
N ALA A 142 -12.00 7.27 0.42
CA ALA A 142 -12.72 8.09 -0.55
C ALA A 142 -12.18 9.53 -0.60
N ARG A 143 -11.86 10.11 0.55
CA ARG A 143 -11.24 11.44 0.67
C ARG A 143 -9.87 11.49 0.01
N ASP A 144 -9.03 10.47 0.23
CA ASP A 144 -7.69 10.38 -0.38
C ASP A 144 -7.78 10.28 -1.92
N HIS A 145 -8.87 9.73 -2.45
CA HIS A 145 -9.22 9.74 -3.88
C HIS A 145 -9.96 11.02 -4.33
N GLY A 146 -10.02 12.07 -3.50
CA GLY A 146 -10.61 13.36 -3.83
C GLY A 146 -12.13 13.36 -3.94
N ARG A 147 -12.82 12.36 -3.38
CA ARG A 147 -14.29 12.25 -3.48
C ARG A 147 -14.98 13.07 -2.41
N LYS A 148 -15.90 13.94 -2.84
CA LYS A 148 -16.81 14.66 -1.94
C LYS A 148 -18.07 13.86 -1.62
N ARG A 149 -18.55 13.07 -2.58
CA ARG A 149 -19.73 12.22 -2.43
C ARG A 149 -19.48 10.83 -3.00
N ILE A 150 -19.96 9.83 -2.28
CA ILE A 150 -19.82 8.42 -2.66
C ILE A 150 -21.14 7.67 -2.53
N VAL A 151 -21.26 6.60 -3.32
CA VAL A 151 -22.24 5.54 -3.11
C VAL A 151 -21.49 4.36 -2.52
N LEU A 152 -21.83 3.98 -1.29
CA LEU A 152 -21.15 2.92 -0.54
C LEU A 152 -22.06 1.71 -0.35
N ASP A 153 -21.60 0.53 -0.74
CA ASP A 153 -22.30 -0.74 -0.51
C ASP A 153 -22.18 -1.16 0.96
N GLU A 154 -23.30 -1.57 1.58
CA GLU A 154 -23.33 -2.10 2.95
C GLU A 154 -22.40 -3.31 3.13
N ALA A 155 -22.28 -4.13 2.09
CA ALA A 155 -21.42 -5.32 2.10
C ALA A 155 -19.93 -5.00 2.32
N ARG A 156 -19.45 -3.79 1.99
CA ARG A 156 -18.07 -3.36 2.32
C ARG A 156 -17.89 -3.07 3.81
N LEU A 157 -18.96 -2.65 4.47
CA LEU A 157 -18.99 -2.33 5.90
C LEU A 157 -19.16 -3.58 6.76
N THR A 158 -19.92 -4.56 6.26
CA THR A 158 -20.20 -5.84 6.93
C THR A 158 -19.25 -6.96 6.54
N GLU A 159 -18.20 -6.67 5.77
CA GLU A 159 -17.22 -7.66 5.31
C GLU A 159 -16.61 -8.41 6.50
N ASN A 160 -16.36 -9.71 6.35
CA ASN A 160 -15.70 -10.51 7.37
C ASN A 160 -14.32 -9.90 7.70
N PRO A 161 -13.95 -9.74 8.99
CA PRO A 161 -12.69 -9.08 9.37
C PRO A 161 -11.44 -9.79 8.84
N VAL A 162 -11.48 -11.13 8.69
CA VAL A 162 -10.37 -11.91 8.14
C VAL A 162 -10.21 -11.62 6.65
N ASP A 163 -11.31 -11.65 5.90
CA ASP A 163 -11.30 -11.36 4.46
C ASP A 163 -10.90 -9.91 4.19
N ARG A 164 -11.44 -8.98 4.98
CA ARG A 164 -11.13 -7.55 4.89
C ARG A 164 -9.64 -7.30 5.14
N LEU A 165 -9.08 -7.84 6.22
CA LEU A 165 -7.65 -7.68 6.53
C LEU A 165 -6.78 -8.30 5.42
N SER A 166 -7.11 -9.51 4.97
CA SER A 166 -6.39 -10.16 3.86
C SER A 166 -6.40 -9.29 2.60
N ARG A 167 -7.56 -8.73 2.25
CA ARG A 167 -7.73 -7.84 1.10
C ARG A 167 -6.94 -6.54 1.25
N MET A 168 -6.98 -5.91 2.42
CA MET A 168 -6.22 -4.67 2.71
C MET A 168 -4.71 -4.90 2.64
N ILE A 169 -4.22 -6.03 3.17
CA ILE A 169 -2.81 -6.39 3.07
C ILE A 169 -2.39 -6.51 1.61
N LYS A 170 -3.15 -7.30 0.83
CA LYS A 170 -2.84 -7.59 -0.57
C LYS A 170 -2.89 -6.37 -1.48
N ASN A 171 -3.93 -5.55 -1.33
CA ASN A 171 -4.22 -4.50 -2.31
C ASN A 171 -3.69 -3.12 -1.88
N SER A 172 -3.55 -2.86 -0.58
CA SER A 172 -3.25 -1.52 -0.08
C SER A 172 -1.92 -1.47 0.69
N PHE A 173 -1.72 -2.36 1.68
CA PHE A 173 -0.55 -2.25 2.57
C PHE A 173 0.75 -2.52 1.83
N TRP A 174 0.81 -3.53 0.96
CA TRP A 174 2.03 -3.78 0.19
C TRP A 174 2.40 -2.62 -0.71
N HIS A 175 1.42 -2.00 -1.37
CA HIS A 175 1.67 -0.82 -2.18
C HIS A 175 2.21 0.34 -1.33
N ALA A 176 1.59 0.60 -0.19
CA ALA A 176 2.00 1.66 0.74
C ALA A 176 3.38 1.44 1.37
N LEU A 177 3.83 0.18 1.48
CA LEU A 177 5.15 -0.20 1.99
C LEU A 177 6.20 -0.39 0.90
N THR A 178 5.83 -0.31 -0.38
CA THR A 178 6.78 -0.42 -1.47
C THR A 178 7.52 0.91 -1.67
N ARG A 179 8.84 0.84 -1.78
CA ARG A 179 9.74 1.97 -2.04
C ARG A 179 10.61 1.65 -3.24
N ARG A 180 11.18 2.70 -3.81
CA ARG A 180 12.14 2.65 -4.92
C ARG A 180 13.12 3.79 -4.72
N ILE A 181 14.40 3.58 -5.00
CA ILE A 181 15.40 4.64 -4.94
C ILE A 181 15.74 5.02 -6.38
N ASP A 182 14.88 5.85 -6.95
CA ASP A 182 15.06 6.46 -8.26
C ASP A 182 14.52 7.90 -8.22
N GLY A 183 14.52 8.61 -9.35
CA GLY A 183 14.14 10.02 -9.37
C GLY A 183 12.77 10.33 -8.73
N ASP A 184 11.78 9.46 -8.87
CA ASP A 184 10.46 9.64 -8.24
C ASP A 184 10.49 9.26 -6.77
N GLY A 185 11.12 8.15 -6.42
CA GLY A 185 11.22 7.70 -5.04
C GLY A 185 12.01 8.66 -4.15
N LEU A 186 13.02 9.34 -4.71
CA LEU A 186 13.81 10.35 -4.00
C LEU A 186 12.98 11.56 -3.56
N GLU A 187 11.89 11.91 -4.24
CA GLU A 187 10.98 12.97 -3.77
C GLU A 187 10.38 12.64 -2.40
N ILE A 188 9.99 11.38 -2.23
CA ILE A 188 9.38 10.89 -1.00
C ILE A 188 10.45 10.74 0.09
N ILE A 189 11.61 10.19 -0.26
CA ILE A 189 12.70 9.90 0.68
C ILE A 189 13.35 11.19 1.18
N CYS A 190 13.60 12.17 0.31
CA CYS A 190 14.23 13.43 0.68
C CYS A 190 13.29 14.34 1.50
N ALA A 191 11.97 14.22 1.34
CA ALA A 191 10.99 14.95 2.14
C ALA A 191 10.81 14.41 3.57
N ASP A 192 11.46 13.29 3.93
CA ASP A 192 11.28 12.59 5.20
C ASP A 192 11.65 13.47 6.42
N PRO A 193 10.73 13.64 7.39
CA PRO A 193 10.96 14.36 8.65
C PRO A 193 12.16 13.87 9.48
N LYS A 194 12.65 12.65 9.28
CA LYS A 194 13.85 12.13 9.98
C LYS A 194 15.12 12.91 9.65
N ASN A 195 15.16 13.64 8.53
CA ASN A 195 16.31 14.41 8.08
C ASN A 195 16.39 15.83 8.69
N ARG A 196 15.62 16.14 9.74
CA ARG A 196 15.49 17.48 10.34
C ARG A 196 16.67 17.94 11.21
N THR A 197 17.68 17.11 11.46
CA THR A 197 18.92 17.54 12.12
C THR A 197 19.79 18.37 11.17
N GLY A 198 19.45 19.66 11.08
CA GLY A 198 20.32 20.78 10.69
C GLY A 198 21.02 20.71 9.33
N ARG A 199 20.47 21.40 8.30
CA ARG A 199 21.17 21.81 7.06
C ARG A 199 22.03 20.74 6.36
N VAL A 200 21.75 19.45 6.55
CA VAL A 200 22.42 18.41 5.77
C VAL A 200 21.59 18.18 4.52
N ASN A 201 22.17 18.52 3.38
CA ASN A 201 21.60 18.21 2.07
C ASN A 201 21.34 16.70 1.98
N PRO A 202 20.18 16.25 1.49
CA PRO A 202 19.95 14.84 1.21
C PRO A 202 21.08 14.29 0.36
N ARG A 203 21.70 13.18 0.79
CA ARG A 203 22.90 12.64 0.16
C ARG A 203 22.67 11.19 -0.26
N ILE A 204 23.15 10.85 -1.45
CA ILE A 204 23.20 9.48 -1.95
C ILE A 204 24.65 9.08 -2.26
N TYR A 205 25.04 7.91 -1.76
CA TYR A 205 26.34 7.29 -2.01
C TYR A 205 26.22 6.20 -3.07
N VAL A 206 26.99 6.31 -4.15
CA VAL A 206 26.98 5.38 -5.28
C VAL A 206 28.27 4.55 -5.27
N PRO A 207 28.21 3.21 -5.45
CA PRO A 207 29.40 2.37 -5.55
C PRO A 207 30.37 2.82 -6.65
N HIS A 208 31.68 2.68 -6.40
CA HIS A 208 32.74 3.07 -7.36
C HIS A 208 32.59 2.38 -8.73
N GLY A 209 32.20 1.11 -8.73
CA GLY A 209 32.05 0.29 -9.94
C GLY A 209 30.83 0.61 -10.79
N GLU A 210 30.01 1.61 -10.41
CA GLU A 210 28.70 1.87 -11.02
C GLU A 210 28.58 3.31 -11.56
N PRO A 211 29.40 3.70 -12.56
CA PRO A 211 29.44 5.07 -13.06
C PRO A 211 28.11 5.51 -13.70
N ALA A 212 27.38 4.60 -14.35
CA ALA A 212 26.09 4.89 -14.97
C ALA A 212 25.03 5.30 -13.93
N MET A 213 25.02 4.67 -12.75
CA MET A 213 24.15 5.08 -11.64
C MET A 213 24.53 6.46 -11.12
N ALA A 214 25.83 6.76 -11.02
CA ALA A 214 26.28 8.08 -10.57
C ALA A 214 25.84 9.18 -11.53
N GLU A 215 25.94 8.95 -12.84
CA GLU A 215 25.42 9.88 -13.87
C GLU A 215 23.90 10.02 -13.80
N TYR A 216 23.17 8.92 -13.59
CA TYR A 216 21.73 8.95 -13.41
C TYR A 216 21.32 9.86 -12.24
N TYR A 217 21.90 9.69 -11.05
CA TYR A 217 21.54 10.51 -9.89
C TYR A 217 21.98 11.97 -10.04
N ARG A 218 23.11 12.24 -10.71
CA ARG A 218 23.51 13.62 -11.04
C ARG A 218 22.51 14.29 -11.97
N ARG A 219 21.98 13.56 -12.97
CA ARG A 219 20.92 14.05 -13.85
C ARG A 219 19.65 14.34 -13.05
N VAL A 220 19.22 13.42 -12.19
CA VAL A 220 18.06 13.64 -11.29
C VAL A 220 18.26 14.89 -10.43
N ALA A 221 19.44 15.10 -9.85
CA ALA A 221 19.74 16.28 -9.04
C ALA A 221 19.65 17.59 -9.86
N ALA A 222 20.04 17.57 -11.13
CA ALA A 222 19.92 18.70 -12.05
C ALA A 222 18.47 18.96 -12.49
N GLU A 223 17.70 17.91 -12.76
CA GLU A 223 16.28 18.00 -13.15
C GLU A 223 15.38 18.43 -11.98
N LYS A 224 15.78 18.10 -10.74
CA LYS A 224 15.01 18.32 -9.51
C LYS A 224 15.85 19.11 -8.48
N PRO A 225 16.18 20.39 -8.76
CA PRO A 225 17.08 21.17 -7.92
C PRO A 225 16.51 21.42 -6.51
N HIS A 226 15.19 21.35 -6.32
CA HIS A 226 14.54 21.50 -5.01
C HIS A 226 14.89 20.37 -4.03
N LEU A 227 15.33 19.20 -4.53
CA LEU A 227 15.82 18.11 -3.68
C LEU A 227 17.16 18.46 -3.01
N ASN A 228 17.94 19.34 -3.64
CA ASN A 228 19.29 19.70 -3.20
C ASN A 228 20.15 18.43 -2.94
N LEU A 229 20.02 17.46 -3.85
CA LEU A 229 20.59 16.12 -3.72
C LEU A 229 22.11 16.16 -3.95
N ASP A 230 22.86 15.68 -2.96
CA ASP A 230 24.30 15.52 -3.02
C ASP A 230 24.67 14.09 -3.45
N VAL A 231 25.33 13.95 -4.61
CA VAL A 231 25.69 12.66 -5.20
C VAL A 231 27.17 12.39 -4.99
N GLN A 232 27.49 11.41 -4.14
CA GLN A 232 28.86 11.05 -3.77
C GLN A 232 29.21 9.66 -4.27
N VAL A 233 30.33 9.51 -4.98
CA VAL A 233 30.84 8.20 -5.38
C VAL A 233 31.72 7.66 -4.26
N LEU A 234 31.45 6.43 -3.82
CA LEU A 234 32.25 5.73 -2.83
C LEU A 234 33.65 5.42 -3.36
N PRO A 235 34.66 5.29 -2.49
CA PRO A 235 35.97 4.78 -2.89
C PRO A 235 35.89 3.32 -3.33
N ALA A 236 36.93 2.85 -4.03
CA ALA A 236 37.03 1.45 -4.47
C ALA A 236 37.01 0.44 -3.30
N THR A 237 37.48 0.85 -2.11
CA THR A 237 37.44 0.09 -0.86
C THR A 237 36.55 0.81 0.17
N PRO A 238 35.21 0.68 0.07
CA PRO A 238 34.26 1.41 0.91
C PRO A 238 34.15 0.88 2.34
N ASP A 239 34.73 -0.29 2.62
CA ASP A 239 34.71 -1.02 3.89
C ASP A 239 35.83 -0.59 4.85
N ASP A 240 36.75 0.29 4.43
CA ASP A 240 37.77 0.85 5.30
C ASP A 240 37.15 1.51 6.56
N PRO A 241 37.43 1.02 7.79
CA PRO A 241 36.84 1.55 9.01
C PRO A 241 37.10 3.04 9.23
N HIS A 242 38.23 3.57 8.77
CA HIS A 242 38.54 5.00 8.87
C HIS A 242 37.62 5.82 7.96
N PHE A 243 37.44 5.37 6.71
CA PHE A 243 36.47 5.96 5.79
C PHE A 243 35.05 5.89 6.35
N VAL A 244 34.57 4.71 6.79
CA VAL A 244 33.20 4.56 7.34
C VAL A 244 32.99 5.49 8.53
N LYS A 245 33.96 5.59 9.45
CA LYS A 245 33.90 6.52 10.59
C LYS A 245 33.83 7.98 10.15
N SER A 246 34.47 8.34 9.03
CA SER A 246 34.41 9.71 8.48
C SER A 246 33.01 10.10 7.99
N LEU A 247 32.15 9.12 7.68
CA LEU A 247 30.76 9.34 7.23
C LEU A 247 29.80 9.71 8.36
N ASN A 248 30.19 9.57 9.63
CA ASN A 248 29.34 9.90 10.79
C ASN A 248 28.81 11.34 10.77
N HIS A 249 29.57 12.28 10.20
CA HIS A 249 29.17 13.69 10.08
C HIS A 249 28.54 14.03 8.74
N LYS A 250 28.40 13.04 7.85
CA LYS A 250 27.95 13.18 6.47
C LYS A 250 27.03 11.99 6.11
N PRO A 251 25.91 11.82 6.83
CA PRO A 251 25.00 10.71 6.57
C PRO A 251 24.39 10.81 5.17
N GLY A 252 24.04 9.67 4.60
CA GLY A 252 23.41 9.57 3.29
C GLY A 252 22.89 8.16 3.05
N ILE A 253 21.95 8.04 2.12
CA ILE A 253 21.45 6.74 1.68
C ILE A 253 22.44 6.08 0.71
N LEU A 254 22.46 4.75 0.68
CA LEU A 254 23.22 3.99 -0.31
C LEU A 254 22.35 3.77 -1.55
N ALA A 255 22.92 3.96 -2.73
CA ALA A 255 22.28 3.57 -3.97
C ALA A 255 22.04 2.07 -3.99
N LEU A 256 20.86 1.68 -4.45
CA LEU A 256 20.46 0.29 -4.61
C LEU A 256 20.41 -0.07 -6.10
N ALA A 257 20.43 -1.37 -6.37
CA ALA A 257 20.31 -1.94 -7.71
C ALA A 257 19.17 -1.31 -8.54
N MET A 258 19.47 -1.09 -9.82
CA MET A 258 18.58 -0.48 -10.80
C MET A 258 18.52 -1.35 -12.05
N ASN A 259 17.37 -1.34 -12.73
CA ASN A 259 17.19 -1.98 -14.02
C ASN A 259 17.27 -0.95 -15.15
N GLU A 260 17.83 -1.34 -16.29
CA GLU A 260 17.65 -0.59 -17.54
C GLU A 260 16.22 -0.76 -18.05
N VAL A 261 15.56 0.35 -18.33
CA VAL A 261 14.22 0.40 -18.92
C VAL A 261 14.22 1.35 -20.11
N SER A 262 13.32 1.13 -21.07
CA SER A 262 13.14 2.09 -22.17
C SER A 262 12.59 3.41 -21.63
N ASP A 263 13.12 4.53 -22.10
CA ASP A 263 12.68 5.88 -21.72
C ASP A 263 11.40 6.35 -22.43
N GLY A 264 10.81 5.49 -23.29
CA GLY A 264 9.63 5.81 -24.10
C GLY A 264 9.88 6.77 -25.27
N LYS A 265 11.13 7.25 -25.43
CA LYS A 265 11.59 8.18 -26.48
C LYS A 265 12.64 7.55 -27.41
N GLY A 266 12.86 6.24 -27.30
CA GLY A 266 13.81 5.49 -28.11
C GLY A 266 15.19 5.30 -27.47
N GLY A 267 15.39 5.76 -26.24
CA GLY A 267 16.58 5.55 -25.42
C GLY A 267 16.34 4.59 -24.25
N LYS A 268 17.36 4.48 -23.40
CA LYS A 268 17.35 3.70 -22.17
C LYS A 268 17.60 4.61 -20.97
N THR A 269 16.94 4.32 -19.86
CA THR A 269 17.18 4.97 -18.57
C THR A 269 17.24 3.91 -17.46
N LEU A 270 17.79 4.28 -16.31
CA LEU A 270 17.77 3.44 -15.12
C LEU A 270 16.48 3.68 -14.33
N LYS A 271 15.95 2.61 -13.74
CA LYS A 271 14.82 2.62 -12.83
C LYS A 271 15.13 1.75 -11.63
N GLY A 272 14.94 2.27 -10.42
CA GLY A 272 15.26 1.54 -9.19
C GLY A 272 14.44 0.25 -9.08
N ILE A 273 15.04 -0.79 -8.53
CA ILE A 273 14.30 -2.01 -8.22
C ILE A 273 13.40 -1.74 -7.00
N PRO A 274 12.09 -2.06 -7.05
CA PRO A 274 11.21 -1.87 -5.91
C PRO A 274 11.57 -2.81 -4.76
N PHE A 275 11.46 -2.32 -3.54
CA PHE A 275 11.62 -3.11 -2.32
C PHE A 275 10.57 -2.71 -1.29
N VAL A 276 10.36 -3.55 -0.28
CA VAL A 276 9.35 -3.30 0.74
C VAL A 276 10.01 -2.96 2.07
N VAL A 277 9.46 -1.96 2.75
CA VAL A 277 9.94 -1.49 4.06
C VAL A 277 9.12 -2.06 5.22
N PRO A 278 9.66 -2.12 6.45
CA PRO A 278 8.95 -2.67 7.61
C PRO A 278 7.72 -1.85 8.04
N GLY A 279 7.65 -0.59 7.63
CA GLY A 279 6.60 0.34 8.03
C GLY A 279 6.72 1.67 7.27
N ALA A 280 5.64 2.43 7.20
CA ALA A 280 5.56 3.64 6.39
C ALA A 280 6.60 4.73 6.74
N ARG A 281 7.12 4.73 7.97
CA ARG A 281 8.17 5.65 8.45
C ARG A 281 9.59 5.25 8.04
N PHE A 282 9.76 4.10 7.41
CA PHE A 282 11.05 3.61 6.93
C PHE A 282 11.15 3.84 5.43
N ASN A 283 12.35 4.21 4.98
CA ASN A 283 12.68 4.41 3.56
C ASN A 283 13.90 3.56 3.15
N GLU A 284 14.46 2.83 4.11
CA GLU A 284 15.64 2.01 4.01
C GLU A 284 15.29 0.52 3.98
N VAL A 285 16.06 -0.29 3.26
CA VAL A 285 15.93 -1.76 3.30
C VAL A 285 16.42 -2.27 4.65
N ALA A 286 15.56 -2.99 5.38
CA ALA A 286 15.95 -3.73 6.58
C ALA A 286 16.01 -5.23 6.24
N LEU A 287 17.22 -5.77 6.14
CA LEU A 287 17.49 -7.14 5.68
C LEU A 287 16.69 -8.23 6.43
N LYS A 288 16.63 -8.17 7.77
CA LYS A 288 15.88 -9.15 8.57
C LYS A 288 14.37 -9.08 8.31
N ALA A 289 13.84 -7.87 8.12
CA ALA A 289 12.42 -7.68 7.82
C ALA A 289 12.10 -8.06 6.36
N ALA A 290 13.04 -7.86 5.44
CA ALA A 290 12.88 -8.22 4.03
C ALA A 290 12.59 -9.71 3.84
N ILE A 291 13.18 -10.59 4.66
CA ILE A 291 12.93 -12.05 4.62
C ILE A 291 11.48 -12.39 5.02
N TYR A 292 10.93 -11.77 6.07
CA TYR A 292 9.54 -12.05 6.50
C TYR A 292 8.52 -11.43 5.54
N VAL A 293 8.82 -10.26 5.01
CA VAL A 293 7.99 -9.55 4.04
C VAL A 293 7.93 -10.31 2.71
N ALA A 294 9.07 -10.87 2.29
CA ALA A 294 9.21 -11.71 1.10
C ALA A 294 8.21 -12.89 1.07
N VAL A 295 7.93 -13.50 2.22
CA VAL A 295 6.98 -14.63 2.32
C VAL A 295 5.53 -14.17 2.23
N GLY A 296 5.24 -12.90 2.57
CA GLY A 296 3.89 -12.36 2.66
C GLY A 296 3.42 -11.59 1.42
N VAL A 297 4.30 -11.22 0.48
CA VAL A 297 3.93 -10.43 -0.70
C VAL A 297 3.64 -11.37 -1.89
N PRO A 298 2.37 -11.52 -2.32
CA PRO A 298 2.03 -12.42 -3.43
C PRO A 298 2.46 -11.89 -4.81
N THR A 299 2.88 -10.63 -4.92
CA THR A 299 3.16 -9.93 -6.19
C THR A 299 4.62 -9.50 -6.37
N LEU A 300 5.49 -9.74 -5.38
CA LEU A 300 6.92 -9.60 -5.59
C LEU A 300 7.37 -10.81 -6.39
N ASP A 301 7.57 -10.61 -7.69
CA ASP A 301 8.16 -11.63 -8.55
C ASP A 301 9.46 -12.12 -7.90
N PHE A 302 9.62 -13.44 -7.81
CA PHE A 302 10.73 -14.07 -7.08
C PHE A 302 12.08 -13.55 -7.58
N ASP A 303 12.17 -13.16 -8.85
CA ASP A 303 13.36 -12.55 -9.46
C ASP A 303 13.74 -11.22 -8.78
N THR A 304 12.78 -10.42 -8.32
CA THR A 304 13.02 -9.16 -7.59
C THR A 304 13.57 -9.43 -6.19
N LEU A 305 13.04 -10.48 -5.54
CA LEU A 305 13.43 -10.95 -4.22
C LEU A 305 14.81 -11.61 -4.23
N LEU A 306 15.08 -12.39 -5.28
CA LEU A 306 16.36 -13.01 -5.59
C LEU A 306 17.41 -11.94 -5.86
N LEU A 307 17.09 -10.90 -6.62
CA LEU A 307 17.97 -9.74 -6.83
C LEU A 307 18.29 -8.99 -5.53
N LEU A 308 17.31 -8.76 -4.67
CA LEU A 308 17.51 -8.15 -3.34
C LEU A 308 18.38 -9.03 -2.44
N LEU A 309 18.12 -10.32 -2.34
CA LEU A 309 18.89 -11.22 -1.47
C LEU A 309 20.30 -11.47 -2.02
N LEU A 310 20.46 -11.62 -3.35
CA LEU A 310 21.74 -11.85 -4.02
C LEU A 310 22.66 -10.62 -3.97
N HIS A 311 22.11 -9.40 -4.01
CA HIS A 311 22.93 -8.18 -3.98
C HIS A 311 23.28 -7.72 -2.56
N TYR A 312 22.41 -7.97 -1.57
CA TYR A 312 22.60 -7.39 -0.22
C TYR A 312 23.02 -8.37 0.86
N THR A 313 23.09 -9.67 0.58
CA THR A 313 23.53 -10.65 1.58
C THR A 313 24.50 -11.67 1.04
N GLY A 314 25.61 -11.85 1.78
CA GLY A 314 26.53 -12.95 1.54
C GLY A 314 25.86 -14.33 1.71
N PRO A 315 26.57 -15.42 1.35
CA PRO A 315 26.01 -16.78 1.21
C PRO A 315 25.27 -17.32 2.46
N MET A 316 25.51 -16.79 3.65
CA MET A 316 24.85 -17.21 4.90
C MET A 316 23.36 -16.87 4.99
N CYS A 317 22.90 -15.71 4.48
CA CYS A 317 21.47 -15.38 4.52
C CYS A 317 20.67 -16.19 3.50
N MET A 318 21.33 -16.57 2.40
CA MET A 318 20.79 -17.47 1.40
C MET A 318 20.59 -18.89 1.95
N VAL A 319 21.49 -19.38 2.80
CA VAL A 319 21.32 -20.66 3.52
C VAL A 319 20.13 -20.60 4.47
N LEU A 320 19.98 -19.50 5.22
CA LEU A 320 18.83 -19.31 6.13
C LEU A 320 17.50 -19.22 5.37
N LEU A 321 17.48 -18.61 4.19
CA LEU A 321 16.28 -18.59 3.33
C LEU A 321 15.95 -20.00 2.81
N CYS A 322 16.95 -20.76 2.36
CA CYS A 322 16.78 -22.17 1.96
C CYS A 322 16.23 -23.02 3.11
N GLU A 323 16.82 -22.91 4.31
CA GLU A 323 16.35 -23.62 5.51
C GLU A 323 14.92 -23.22 5.85
N TYR A 324 14.58 -21.93 5.81
CA TYR A 324 13.25 -21.44 6.13
C TYR A 324 12.19 -21.92 5.12
N ILE A 325 12.48 -21.86 3.81
CA ILE A 325 11.59 -22.37 2.75
C ILE A 325 11.39 -23.88 2.87
N THR A 326 12.44 -24.62 3.24
CA THR A 326 12.38 -26.07 3.45
C THR A 326 11.58 -26.44 4.70
N LEU A 327 11.64 -25.62 5.76
CA LEU A 327 10.91 -25.83 7.02
C LEU A 327 9.43 -25.38 6.94
N HIS A 328 9.06 -24.53 5.98
CA HIS A 328 7.71 -23.95 5.87
C HIS A 328 7.10 -24.05 4.45
N PRO A 329 6.94 -25.27 3.90
CA PRO A 329 6.47 -25.49 2.53
C PRO A 329 5.02 -25.01 2.28
N ASP A 330 4.21 -24.87 3.33
CA ASP A 330 2.80 -24.48 3.24
C ASP A 330 2.58 -22.98 2.95
N TYR A 331 3.63 -22.16 3.03
CA TYR A 331 3.55 -20.71 2.78
C TYR A 331 3.81 -20.33 1.31
N MET A 332 4.11 -21.30 0.45
CA MET A 332 4.36 -21.05 -0.97
C MET A 332 3.06 -21.17 -1.79
N PRO A 333 2.85 -20.30 -2.79
CA PRO A 333 1.57 -20.16 -3.49
C PRO A 333 1.12 -21.39 -4.28
N GLU A 334 2.02 -22.35 -4.58
CA GLU A 334 1.69 -23.59 -5.30
C GLU A 334 2.47 -24.81 -4.76
N LYS A 335 1.75 -25.91 -4.50
CA LYS A 335 2.34 -27.21 -4.10
C LYS A 335 3.07 -27.84 -5.29
N GLY A 336 4.38 -28.02 -5.18
CA GLY A 336 5.25 -28.64 -6.20
C GLY A 336 6.34 -27.71 -6.74
N THR A 337 6.17 -26.40 -6.56
CA THR A 337 7.09 -25.37 -7.03
C THR A 337 8.30 -25.16 -6.11
N VAL A 338 8.19 -25.56 -4.83
CA VAL A 338 9.25 -25.44 -3.82
C VAL A 338 10.56 -26.09 -4.29
N GLY A 339 10.49 -27.30 -4.84
CA GLY A 339 11.66 -28.01 -5.35
C GLY A 339 12.31 -27.31 -6.56
N VAL A 340 11.51 -26.74 -7.45
CA VAL A 340 11.99 -25.98 -8.62
C VAL A 340 12.62 -24.66 -8.18
N TYR A 341 12.00 -23.96 -7.21
CA TYR A 341 12.51 -22.70 -6.66
C TYR A 341 13.81 -22.89 -5.89
N VAL A 342 13.87 -23.90 -5.01
CA VAL A 342 15.10 -24.24 -4.26
C VAL A 342 16.21 -24.68 -5.22
N ARG A 343 15.89 -25.48 -6.25
CA ARG A 343 16.87 -25.90 -7.26
C ARG A 343 17.41 -24.72 -8.07
N ARG A 344 16.55 -23.80 -8.53
CA ARG A 344 16.97 -22.59 -9.27
C ARG A 344 17.83 -21.66 -8.40
N LEU A 345 17.45 -21.50 -7.12
CA LEU A 345 18.23 -20.74 -6.13
C LEU A 345 19.61 -21.37 -5.92
N LEU A 346 19.69 -22.71 -5.82
CA LEU A 346 20.93 -23.46 -5.63
C LEU A 346 21.82 -23.46 -6.89
N GLU A 347 21.24 -23.54 -8.09
CA GLU A 347 21.97 -23.44 -9.37
C GLU A 347 22.62 -22.07 -9.53
N GLU A 348 21.90 -20.99 -9.17
CA GLU A 348 22.44 -19.64 -9.21
C GLU A 348 23.50 -19.40 -8.12
N MET A 349 23.32 -19.99 -6.93
CA MET A 349 24.36 -20.03 -5.90
C MET A 349 25.60 -20.78 -6.37
N ALA A 350 25.46 -21.91 -7.04
CA ALA A 350 26.58 -22.68 -7.58
C ALA A 350 27.31 -21.92 -8.70
N SER A 351 26.58 -21.17 -9.54
CA SER A 351 27.13 -20.29 -10.57
C SER A 351 27.96 -19.16 -9.95
N LYS A 352 27.42 -18.43 -8.96
CA LYS A 352 28.15 -17.34 -8.28
C LYS A 352 29.26 -17.83 -7.34
N ALA A 353 29.09 -18.99 -6.71
CA ALA A 353 30.15 -19.62 -5.92
C ALA A 353 31.35 -20.04 -6.80
N ARG A 354 31.14 -20.45 -8.06
CA ARG A 354 32.25 -20.70 -9.00
C ARG A 354 33.00 -19.43 -9.39
N VAL A 355 32.31 -18.29 -9.47
CA VAL A 355 32.93 -16.97 -9.71
C VAL A 355 33.70 -16.49 -8.46
N MET A 356 33.20 -16.79 -7.25
CA MET A 356 33.83 -16.41 -5.98
C MET A 356 34.93 -17.37 -5.50
N ALA A 357 34.95 -18.63 -5.98
CA ALA A 357 35.93 -19.65 -5.57
C ALA A 357 37.37 -19.41 -6.08
N GLY A 358 37.60 -18.36 -6.87
CA GLY A 358 38.95 -17.80 -7.07
C GLY A 358 39.53 -17.14 -5.80
N SER A 359 38.69 -16.88 -4.79
CA SER A 359 39.10 -16.29 -3.51
C SER A 359 38.37 -16.97 -2.34
N HIS A 360 39.10 -17.82 -1.61
CA HIS A 360 38.79 -18.31 -0.24
C HIS A 360 37.69 -19.37 -0.07
N GLY A 361 38.10 -20.65 -0.06
CA GLY A 361 38.00 -21.56 1.08
C GLY A 361 36.65 -22.02 1.69
N ASN A 362 35.49 -21.48 1.31
CA ASN A 362 34.22 -21.75 2.00
C ASN A 362 33.22 -22.63 1.21
N GLY A 363 33.72 -23.56 0.40
CA GLY A 363 32.87 -24.44 -0.42
C GLY A 363 32.05 -25.48 0.36
N SER A 364 32.48 -25.86 1.56
CA SER A 364 32.00 -27.11 2.22
C SER A 364 30.53 -27.08 2.68
N SER A 365 30.00 -25.94 3.11
CA SER A 365 28.61 -25.82 3.61
C SER A 365 27.58 -25.80 2.49
N ILE A 366 27.91 -25.24 1.32
CA ILE A 366 27.04 -25.19 0.14
C ILE A 366 26.81 -26.59 -0.44
N TRP A 367 27.86 -27.42 -0.48
CA TRP A 367 27.77 -28.81 -0.96
C TRP A 367 26.93 -29.71 -0.03
N ALA A 368 26.91 -29.43 1.28
CA ALA A 368 26.08 -30.16 2.24
C ALA A 368 24.57 -29.88 2.04
N VAL A 369 24.21 -28.64 1.71
CA VAL A 369 22.83 -28.24 1.40
C VAL A 369 22.36 -28.83 0.06
N LEU A 370 23.23 -28.84 -0.96
CA LEU A 370 22.97 -29.51 -2.25
C LEU A 370 22.66 -31.01 -2.08
N ALA A 371 23.42 -31.70 -1.23
CA ALA A 371 23.20 -33.12 -0.94
C ALA A 371 21.93 -33.40 -0.11
N SER A 372 21.36 -32.38 0.55
CA SER A 372 20.10 -32.49 1.29
C SER A 372 18.89 -32.26 0.38
N ALA A 373 18.99 -31.32 -0.56
CA ALA A 373 17.92 -31.02 -1.52
C ALA A 373 17.66 -32.17 -2.52
N ASP A 374 18.71 -32.87 -2.97
CA ASP A 374 18.57 -34.05 -3.86
C ASP A 374 17.89 -35.25 -3.18
N ARG A 375 17.85 -35.29 -1.85
CA ARG A 375 17.17 -36.35 -1.08
C ARG A 375 15.70 -36.04 -0.78
N ALA A 376 15.25 -34.81 -1.03
CA ALA A 376 13.90 -34.33 -0.73
C ALA A 376 13.04 -34.13 -2.01
N GLY A 377 13.57 -34.50 -3.19
CA GLY A 377 12.89 -34.45 -4.49
C GLY A 377 12.07 -35.69 -4.79
#